data_AF-A0A5C9BIB8-F1
#
_entry.id   AF-A0A5C9BIB8-F1
#
_cell.length_a   1.000
_cell.length_b   1.000
_cell.length_c   1.000
_cell.angle_alpha   90.00
_cell.angle_beta   90.00
_cell.angle_gamma   90.00
#
_symmetry.space_group_name_H-M   'P 1'
#
loop_
_entity.id
_entity.type
_entity.pdbx_description
1 polymer ?
#
loop_
_entity_poly.entity_id
_entity_poly.type
_entity_poly.pdbx_seq_one_letter_code
_entity_poly.pdbx_strand_id
1 'polypeptide(L)'
;MTPASISELCQRFRIAIYQVGEVYETDQDGRPIPDGEKDKWFVSAPADMFPHGEIEAIPLSNTEAEAEALAVSRLGLRELQEAIDR
;
A
#
# COMPACT_ATOMS: atom_id res chain seq x y z
N MET A 1 -22.56 -13.16 5.13
CA MET A 1 -21.50 -12.67 4.23
C MET A 1 -20.20 -12.81 4.99
N THR A 2 -19.22 -13.56 4.48
CA THR A 2 -17.89 -13.67 5.12
C THR A 2 -17.16 -12.35 4.88
N PRO A 3 -16.45 -11.78 5.87
CA PRO A 3 -15.65 -10.58 5.62
C PRO A 3 -14.61 -10.87 4.53
N ALA A 4 -14.45 -9.93 3.59
CA ALA A 4 -13.43 -10.05 2.54
C ALA A 4 -12.03 -10.19 3.16
N SER A 5 -11.20 -11.02 2.53
CA SER A 5 -9.79 -11.16 2.89
C SER A 5 -9.03 -9.84 2.62
N ILE A 6 -7.82 -9.73 3.17
CA ILE A 6 -6.96 -8.55 3.01
C ILE A 6 -6.65 -8.31 1.53
N SER A 7 -6.18 -9.34 0.82
CA SER A 7 -5.82 -9.23 -0.58
C SER A 7 -7.04 -8.93 -1.48
N GLU A 8 -8.22 -9.45 -1.15
CA GLU A 8 -9.46 -9.10 -1.87
C GLU A 8 -9.84 -7.61 -1.69
N LEU A 9 -9.65 -7.05 -0.50
CA LEU A 9 -9.88 -5.63 -0.26
C LEU A 9 -8.89 -4.78 -1.05
N CYS A 10 -7.60 -5.11 -1.00
CA CYS A 10 -6.59 -4.41 -1.79
C CYS A 10 -6.95 -4.42 -3.29
N GLN A 11 -7.31 -5.58 -3.85
CA GLN A 11 -7.73 -5.69 -5.25
C GLN A 11 -8.96 -4.84 -5.56
N ARG A 12 -9.99 -4.90 -4.71
CA ARG A 12 -11.25 -4.17 -4.92
C ARG A 12 -11.05 -2.65 -4.91
N PHE A 13 -10.17 -2.15 -4.06
CA PHE A 13 -9.78 -0.74 -4.00
C PHE A 13 -8.55 -0.41 -4.86
N ARG A 14 -8.18 -1.28 -5.81
CA ARG A 14 -7.07 -1.05 -6.76
C ARG A 14 -5.75 -0.66 -6.07
N ILE A 15 -5.54 -1.15 -4.86
CA ILE A 15 -4.28 -1.02 -4.13
C ILE A 15 -3.30 -2.02 -4.72
N ALA A 16 -2.14 -1.52 -5.13
CA ALA A 16 -1.02 -2.33 -5.58
C ALA A 16 0.09 -2.28 -4.52
N ILE A 17 0.82 -3.38 -4.39
CA ILE A 17 1.98 -3.49 -3.51
C ILE A 17 3.20 -3.74 -4.39
N TYR A 18 4.27 -2.99 -4.15
CA TYR A 18 5.49 -3.10 -4.93
C TYR A 18 6.70 -3.17 -4.01
N GLN A 19 7.75 -3.85 -4.48
CA GLN A 19 9.05 -3.79 -3.83
C GLN A 19 9.78 -2.51 -4.26
N VAL A 20 10.46 -1.84 -3.32
CA VAL A 20 11.12 -0.55 -3.57
C VAL A 20 12.16 -0.68 -4.67
N GLY A 21 13.02 -1.69 -4.61
CA GLY A 21 14.10 -1.91 -5.57
C GLY A 21 13.64 -2.30 -6.98
N GLU A 22 12.38 -2.74 -7.15
CA GLU A 22 11.82 -3.03 -8.47
C GLU A 22 11.34 -1.77 -9.19
N VAL A 23 11.03 -0.71 -8.44
CA VAL A 23 10.43 0.52 -8.97
C VAL A 23 11.43 1.68 -8.95
N TYR A 24 12.31 1.74 -7.95
CA TYR A 24 13.18 2.88 -7.71
C TYR A 24 14.64 2.46 -7.51
N GLU A 25 15.54 3.19 -8.16
CA GLU A 25 16.99 3.07 -7.94
C GLU A 25 17.54 4.16 -7.01
N THR A 26 16.88 5.32 -6.97
CA THR A 26 17.30 6.51 -6.22
C THR A 26 16.15 7.10 -5.40
N ASP A 27 16.48 7.76 -4.30
CA ASP A 27 15.54 8.49 -3.45
C ASP A 27 15.16 9.85 -4.05
N GLN A 28 14.33 10.61 -3.33
CA GLN A 28 13.86 11.94 -3.75
C GLN A 28 14.98 12.97 -3.92
N ASP A 29 16.12 12.80 -3.24
CA ASP A 29 17.32 13.64 -3.36
C ASP A 29 18.25 13.18 -4.51
N GLY A 30 17.85 12.15 -5.26
CA GLY A 30 18.65 11.53 -6.33
C GLY A 30 19.80 10.67 -5.81
N ARG A 31 19.81 10.29 -4.53
CA ARG A 31 20.83 9.42 -3.96
C ARG A 31 20.44 7.96 -4.13
N PRO A 32 21.40 7.03 -4.30
CA PRO A 32 21.08 5.61 -4.40
C PRO A 32 20.34 5.10 -3.15
N ILE A 33 19.26 4.34 -3.36
CA ILE A 33 18.54 3.71 -2.25
C ILE A 33 19.43 2.59 -1.66
N PRO A 34 19.60 2.53 -0.32
CA PRO A 34 20.33 1.45 0.32
C PRO A 34 19.70 0.07 0.03
N ASP A 35 20.51 -0.97 -0.13
CA ASP A 35 20.00 -2.31 -0.47
C ASP A 35 18.94 -2.83 0.52
N GLY A 36 19.12 -2.58 1.83
CA GLY A 36 18.14 -2.96 2.85
C GLY A 36 16.81 -2.18 2.77
N GLU A 37 16.76 -1.03 2.13
CA GLU A 37 15.50 -0.31 1.84
C GLU A 37 14.89 -0.79 0.51
N LYS A 38 15.71 -1.20 -0.47
CA LYS A 38 15.25 -1.78 -1.74
C LYS A 38 14.48 -3.09 -1.53
N ASP A 39 14.83 -3.85 -0.51
CA ASP A 39 14.15 -5.11 -0.19
C ASP A 39 12.74 -4.92 0.41
N LYS A 40 12.38 -3.69 0.81
CA LYS A 40 11.10 -3.39 1.44
C LYS A 40 9.96 -3.24 0.45
N TRP A 41 8.75 -3.31 0.97
CA TRP A 41 7.50 -3.23 0.25
C TRP A 41 6.74 -1.94 0.59
N PHE A 42 6.13 -1.33 -0.41
CA PHE A 42 5.34 -0.11 -0.25
C PHE A 42 3.96 -0.23 -0.89
N VAL A 43 3.03 0.58 -0.39
CA VAL A 43 1.66 0.65 -0.87
C VAL A 43 1.57 1.70 -1.97
N SER A 44 0.91 1.35 -3.07
CA SER A 44 0.60 2.23 -4.18
C SER A 44 -0.90 2.24 -4.42
N ALA A 45 -1.45 3.43 -4.71
CA ALA A 45 -2.86 3.60 -5.01
C ALA A 45 -3.06 4.60 -6.16
N PRO A 46 -4.20 4.52 -6.86
CA PRO A 46 -4.56 5.52 -7.86
C PRO A 46 -4.64 6.93 -7.25
N ALA A 47 -4.09 7.92 -7.96
CA ALA A 47 -4.02 9.30 -7.49
C ALA A 47 -5.39 9.97 -7.27
N ASP A 48 -6.45 9.41 -7.86
CA ASP A 48 -7.84 9.88 -7.73
C ASP A 48 -8.59 9.23 -6.55
N MET A 49 -8.01 8.22 -5.90
CA MET A 49 -8.71 7.41 -4.91
C MET A 49 -8.39 7.78 -3.45
N PHE A 50 -7.12 8.08 -3.15
CA PHE A 50 -6.67 8.46 -1.82
C PHE A 50 -5.82 9.73 -1.88
N PRO A 51 -5.90 10.61 -0.87
CA PRO A 51 -5.00 11.76 -0.77
C PRO A 51 -3.54 11.30 -0.74
N HIS A 52 -2.67 11.99 -1.49
CA HIS A 52 -1.26 11.63 -1.59
C HIS A 52 -0.58 11.46 -0.22
N GLY A 53 -0.85 12.38 0.72
CA GLY A 53 -0.28 12.34 2.06
C GLY A 53 -0.75 11.16 2.92
N GLU A 54 -1.91 10.56 2.63
CA GLU A 54 -2.35 9.34 3.33
C GLU A 54 -1.57 8.11 2.86
N ILE A 55 -1.27 8.03 1.57
CA ILE A 55 -0.46 6.95 0.99
C ILE A 55 0.99 7.08 1.46
N GLU A 56 1.57 8.28 1.41
CA GLU A 56 2.95 8.55 1.84
C GLU A 56 3.16 8.29 3.34
N ALA A 57 2.12 8.44 4.17
CA ALA A 57 2.17 8.15 5.60
C ALA A 57 2.16 6.65 5.95
N ILE A 58 1.99 5.76 4.96
CA ILE A 58 2.07 4.31 5.17
C ILE A 58 3.55 3.90 5.20
N PRO A 59 4.04 3.30 6.29
CA PRO A 59 5.44 2.91 6.37
C PRO A 59 5.75 1.74 5.43
N LEU A 60 7.02 1.68 5.01
CA LEU A 60 7.55 0.53 4.29
C LEU A 60 7.49 -0.74 5.16
N SER A 61 7.24 -1.88 4.53
CA SER A 61 7.09 -3.19 5.19
C SER A 61 8.20 -4.16 4.79
N ASN A 62 8.45 -5.16 5.63
CA ASN A 62 9.45 -6.19 5.32
C ASN A 62 8.87 -7.31 4.43
N THR A 63 7.55 -7.42 4.33
CA THR A 63 6.87 -8.42 3.52
C THR A 63 5.68 -7.80 2.77
N GLU A 64 5.31 -8.40 1.64
CA GLU A 64 4.14 -8.01 0.85
C GLU A 64 2.85 -8.08 1.70
N ALA A 65 2.66 -9.17 2.46
CA ALA A 65 1.49 -9.37 3.30
C ALA A 65 1.36 -8.32 4.41
N GLU A 66 2.49 -7.88 4.99
CA GLU A 66 2.50 -6.76 5.95
C GLU A 66 2.08 -5.45 5.29
N ALA A 67 2.56 -5.18 4.06
CA ALA A 67 2.16 -3.99 3.31
C ALA A 67 0.67 -3.99 2.95
N GLU A 68 0.10 -5.13 2.55
CA GLU A 68 -1.34 -5.26 2.33
C GLU A 68 -2.14 -5.00 3.62
N ALA A 69 -1.71 -5.57 4.74
CA ALA A 69 -2.36 -5.36 6.04
C ALA A 69 -2.31 -3.89 6.46
N LEU A 70 -1.18 -3.22 6.25
CA LEU A 70 -1.03 -1.79 6.48
C LEU A 70 -1.95 -0.98 5.57
N ALA A 71 -2.06 -1.31 4.28
CA ALA A 71 -2.97 -0.63 3.36
C ALA A 71 -4.42 -0.72 3.86
N VAL A 72 -4.89 -1.93 4.18
CA VAL A 72 -6.24 -2.15 4.70
C VAL A 72 -6.49 -1.34 5.97
N SER A 73 -5.55 -1.36 6.91
CA SER A 73 -5.70 -0.69 8.20
C SER A 73 -5.58 0.83 8.11
N ARG A 74 -4.66 1.37 7.30
CA ARG A 74 -4.37 2.81 7.24
C ARG A 74 -5.33 3.56 6.33
N LEU A 75 -5.84 2.90 5.29
CA LEU A 75 -6.79 3.49 4.33
C LEU A 75 -8.25 3.19 4.67
N GLY A 76 -8.53 2.48 5.78
CA GLY A 76 -9.89 2.16 6.22
C GLY A 76 -10.68 1.35 5.19
N LEU A 77 -10.02 0.42 4.47
CA LEU A 77 -10.65 -0.26 3.33
C LEU A 77 -11.84 -1.13 3.76
N ARG A 78 -11.86 -1.61 5.01
CA ARG A 78 -12.99 -2.38 5.54
C ARG A 78 -14.21 -1.50 5.74
N GLU A 79 -14.01 -0.34 6.35
CA GLU A 79 -15.05 0.65 6.62
C GLU A 79 -15.61 1.21 5.31
N LEU A 80 -14.76 1.44 4.31
CA LEU A 80 -15.18 1.82 2.97
C LEU A 80 -16.04 0.74 2.31
N GLN A 81 -15.63 -0.53 2.42
CA GLN A 81 -16.41 -1.65 1.89
C GLN A 81 -17.79 -1.74 2.56
N GLU A 82 -17.84 -1.63 3.89
CA GLU A 82 -19.08 -1.64 4.65
C GLU A 82 -19.99 -0.45 4.32
N ALA A 83 -19.43 0.72 3.99
CA ALA A 83 -20.20 1.88 3.55
C ALA A 83 -20.80 1.69 2.15
N ILE A 84 -20.12 0.95 1.26
CA ILE A 84 -20.59 0.63 -0.10
C ILE A 84 -21.68 -0.44 -0.09
N ASP A 85 -21.61 -1.41 0.81
CA ASP A 85 -22.58 -2.51 0.89
C ASP A 85 -23.88 -2.13 1.62
N ARG A 86 -24.00 -0.90 2.12
CA ARG A 86 -25.21 -0.34 2.76
C ARG A 86 -26.14 0.32 1.76
#